data_AF-K0KL46-F1
#
_entry.id   AF-K0KL46-F1
#
_cell.length_a   1.000
_cell.length_b   1.000
_cell.length_c   1.000
_cell.angle_alpha   90.00
_cell.angle_beta   90.00
_cell.angle_gamma   90.00
#
_symmetry.space_group_name_H-M   'P 1'
#
loop_
_entity.id
_entity.type
_entity.pdbx_description
1 polymer ?
#
loop_
_entity_poly.entity_id
_entity_poly.type
_entity_poly.pdbx_seq_one_letter_code
_entity_poly.pdbx_strand_id
1 'polypeptide(L)'
;MVRKTVKLIIIPVIEPETIQPFKQILDFKRPNELSKVLVRSDQELGGFSTAHLDIVENKVAHFHGNLNLDPPPNRPDVMFSGYAMFRTKDQENDLFGRPKFWDWEPYHHVELRVKGDTRKYFVNIQADTGLLTDIYQHRLFLNNPGNWETVVIPIDDFILTNWGNIQEQSAIERERIKTIGIGLLDKQFGPFNLYIDYIKVLTRDGVSTRVKSEIAAKEREESDAPDFGNARI
;
A
#
# COMPACT_ATOMS: atom_id res chain seq x y z
N MET A 1 -33.52 -49.67 -31.17
CA MET A 1 -33.73 -48.20 -31.28
C MET A 1 -33.02 -47.55 -30.10
N VAL A 2 -31.81 -47.01 -30.28
CA VAL A 2 -30.99 -46.45 -29.19
C VAL A 2 -31.22 -44.94 -29.13
N ARG A 3 -31.81 -44.44 -28.03
CA ARG A 3 -31.99 -43.01 -27.80
C ARG A 3 -30.64 -42.38 -27.42
N LYS A 4 -30.07 -41.55 -28.30
CA LYS A 4 -28.93 -40.69 -27.97
C LYS A 4 -29.45 -39.50 -27.16
N THR A 5 -29.08 -39.44 -25.88
CA THR A 5 -29.30 -38.26 -25.03
C THR A 5 -28.23 -37.23 -25.37
N VAL A 6 -28.61 -36.11 -25.99
CA VAL A 6 -27.73 -34.97 -26.20
C VAL A 6 -27.65 -34.19 -24.88
N LYS A 7 -26.49 -34.19 -24.23
CA LYS A 7 -26.21 -33.30 -23.09
C LYS A 7 -25.96 -31.90 -23.65
N LEU A 8 -26.85 -30.97 -23.34
CA LEU A 8 -26.63 -29.55 -23.59
C LEU A 8 -25.50 -29.09 -22.67
N ILE A 9 -24.34 -28.74 -23.23
CA ILE A 9 -23.26 -28.09 -22.48
C ILE A 9 -23.59 -26.60 -22.45
N ILE A 10 -24.05 -26.12 -21.30
CA ILE A 10 -24.22 -24.69 -21.05
C ILE A 10 -22.82 -24.13 -20.86
N ILE A 11 -22.29 -23.44 -21.87
CA ILE A 11 -21.09 -22.62 -21.73
C ILE A 11 -21.53 -21.37 -20.97
N PRO A 12 -21.04 -21.11 -19.75
CA PRO A 12 -21.38 -19.87 -19.06
C PRO A 12 -20.89 -18.69 -19.91
N VAL A 13 -21.81 -17.79 -20.26
CA VAL A 13 -21.44 -16.49 -20.81
C VAL A 13 -20.70 -15.77 -19.69
N ILE A 14 -19.39 -15.58 -19.86
CA ILE A 14 -18.58 -14.79 -18.94
C ILE A 14 -18.96 -13.33 -19.22
N GLU A 15 -19.80 -12.75 -18.37
CA GLU A 15 -20.03 -11.31 -18.38
C GLU A 15 -18.69 -10.62 -18.09
N PRO A 16 -18.33 -9.56 -18.83
CA PRO A 16 -17.10 -8.82 -18.56
C PRO A 16 -17.17 -8.29 -17.12
N GLU A 17 -16.15 -8.60 -16.33
CA GLU A 17 -16.07 -8.17 -14.94
C GLU A 17 -16.13 -6.63 -14.91
N THR A 18 -17.13 -6.07 -14.23
CA THR A 18 -17.29 -4.61 -14.16
C THR A 18 -16.11 -4.03 -13.38
N ILE A 19 -15.24 -3.29 -14.08
CA ILE A 19 -14.08 -2.63 -13.47
C ILE A 19 -14.58 -1.59 -12.47
N GLN A 20 -14.29 -1.83 -11.19
CA GLN A 20 -14.64 -0.91 -10.12
C GLN A 20 -13.73 0.32 -10.16
N PRO A 21 -14.23 1.52 -9.79
CA PRO A 21 -13.42 2.75 -9.77
C PRO A 21 -12.24 2.67 -8.80
N PHE A 22 -12.32 1.80 -7.79
CA PHE A 22 -11.21 1.47 -6.90
C PHE A 22 -11.28 0.02 -6.45
N LYS A 23 -10.14 -0.51 -6.03
CA LYS A 23 -10.00 -1.82 -5.39
C LYS A 23 -9.30 -1.65 -4.05
N GLN A 24 -9.96 -2.12 -3.00
CA GLN A 24 -9.42 -2.11 -1.65
C GLN A 24 -8.32 -3.16 -1.52
N ILE A 25 -7.12 -2.76 -1.07
CA ILE A 25 -6.00 -3.68 -0.84
C ILE A 25 -5.86 -4.01 0.64
N LEU A 26 -5.82 -2.98 1.50
CA LEU A 26 -5.88 -3.10 2.95
C LEU A 26 -6.90 -2.11 3.50
N ASP A 27 -7.75 -2.55 4.40
CA ASP A 27 -8.71 -1.71 5.14
C ASP A 27 -8.74 -2.17 6.59
N PHE A 28 -8.07 -1.41 7.46
CA PHE A 28 -7.84 -1.82 8.84
C PHE A 28 -9.10 -1.72 9.72
N LYS A 29 -10.20 -1.18 9.18
CA LYS A 29 -11.53 -1.26 9.81
C LYS A 29 -12.15 -2.65 9.68
N ARG A 30 -11.66 -3.47 8.74
CA ARG A 30 -12.11 -4.85 8.53
C ARG A 30 -11.50 -5.77 9.58
N PRO A 31 -12.25 -6.79 10.04
CA PRO A 31 -11.72 -7.77 10.97
C PRO A 31 -10.56 -8.56 10.33
N ASN A 32 -9.58 -8.91 11.15
CA ASN A 32 -8.43 -9.76 10.78
C ASN A 32 -7.53 -9.21 9.67
N GLU A 33 -7.56 -7.91 9.38
CA GLU A 33 -6.73 -7.32 8.30
C GLU A 33 -5.22 -7.49 8.56
N LEU A 34 -4.78 -7.44 9.84
CA LEU A 34 -3.38 -7.70 10.22
C LEU A 34 -2.88 -9.10 9.87
N SER A 35 -3.76 -10.08 9.70
CA SER A 35 -3.35 -11.43 9.31
C SER A 35 -2.82 -11.50 7.88
N LYS A 36 -3.11 -10.47 7.06
CA LYS A 36 -2.70 -10.36 5.66
C LYS A 36 -1.35 -9.71 5.47
N VAL A 37 -0.68 -9.27 6.53
CA VAL A 37 0.58 -8.52 6.45
C VAL A 37 1.71 -9.24 7.16
N LEU A 38 2.94 -8.92 6.76
CA LEU A 38 4.20 -9.35 7.35
C LEU A 38 4.95 -8.10 7.78
N VAL A 39 5.35 -8.06 9.04
CA VAL A 39 6.22 -7.01 9.60
C VAL A 39 7.64 -7.56 9.68
N ARG A 40 8.62 -6.72 9.35
CA ARG A 40 10.05 -7.05 9.30
C ARG A 40 10.89 -5.85 9.74
N SER A 41 12.08 -6.15 10.25
CA SER A 41 13.15 -5.18 10.49
C SER A 41 14.50 -5.87 10.28
N ASP A 42 15.58 -5.10 10.38
CA ASP A 42 16.95 -5.63 10.35
C ASP A 42 17.27 -6.69 11.43
N GLN A 43 16.39 -6.90 12.41
CA GLN A 43 16.50 -7.98 13.39
C GLN A 43 16.63 -9.36 12.74
N GLU A 44 16.03 -9.58 11.56
CA GLU A 44 16.17 -10.84 10.82
C GLU A 44 17.61 -11.09 10.34
N LEU A 45 18.42 -10.03 10.23
CA LEU A 45 19.84 -10.06 9.91
C LEU A 45 20.73 -9.88 11.15
N GLY A 46 20.13 -9.84 12.35
CA GLY A 46 20.81 -9.62 13.63
C GLY A 46 20.93 -8.16 14.06
N GLY A 47 20.30 -7.24 13.32
CA GLY A 47 20.22 -5.82 13.67
C GLY A 47 19.37 -5.55 14.91
N PHE A 48 19.33 -4.29 15.33
CA PHE A 48 18.74 -3.87 16.60
C PHE A 48 17.45 -3.04 16.43
N SER A 49 16.96 -2.84 15.20
CA SER A 49 15.73 -2.09 14.95
C SER A 49 14.49 -2.89 15.30
N THR A 50 13.50 -2.25 15.90
CA THR A 50 12.19 -2.87 16.19
C THR A 50 11.13 -2.40 15.20
N ALA A 51 10.17 -3.27 14.90
CA ALA A 51 9.03 -2.96 14.04
C ALA A 51 7.78 -3.71 14.52
N HIS A 52 6.69 -2.97 14.67
CA HIS A 52 5.40 -3.46 15.13
C HIS A 52 4.28 -2.89 14.25
N LEU A 53 3.19 -3.64 14.11
CA LEU A 53 1.99 -3.19 13.40
C LEU A 53 0.76 -3.68 14.15
N ASP A 54 0.13 -2.77 14.87
CA ASP A 54 -0.99 -3.07 15.77
C ASP A 54 -2.25 -2.35 15.32
N ILE A 55 -3.44 -2.91 15.63
CA ILE A 55 -4.69 -2.15 15.50
C ILE A 55 -4.92 -1.37 16.78
N VAL A 56 -5.09 -0.06 16.66
CA VAL A 56 -5.35 0.85 17.78
C VAL A 56 -6.80 1.38 17.73
N GLU A 57 -7.14 2.30 18.64
CA GLU A 57 -8.45 2.95 18.69
C GLU A 57 -8.91 3.44 17.30
N ASN A 58 -10.21 3.35 17.03
CA ASN A 58 -10.84 3.65 15.74
C ASN A 58 -10.49 2.69 14.58
N LYS A 59 -9.92 1.52 14.89
CA LYS A 59 -9.60 0.46 13.90
C LYS A 59 -8.67 0.94 12.79
N VAL A 60 -7.61 1.64 13.17
CA VAL A 60 -6.51 2.00 12.28
C VAL A 60 -5.27 1.20 12.65
N ALA A 61 -4.40 0.92 11.68
CA ALA A 61 -3.12 0.31 11.96
C ALA A 61 -2.12 1.35 12.46
N HIS A 62 -1.27 0.98 13.40
CA HIS A 62 -0.15 1.76 13.92
C HIS A 62 1.13 1.00 13.64
N PHE A 63 1.89 1.49 12.65
CA PHE A 63 3.23 1.02 12.33
C PHE A 63 4.25 1.81 13.14
N HIS A 64 4.94 1.16 14.07
CA HIS A 64 5.84 1.82 15.03
C HIS A 64 7.02 0.98 15.45
N GLY A 65 8.01 1.63 16.04
CA GLY A 65 9.23 1.01 16.53
C GLY A 65 10.35 2.01 16.70
N ASN A 66 11.59 1.51 16.76
CA ASN A 66 12.80 2.30 16.89
C ASN A 66 13.85 1.79 15.89
N LEU A 67 14.41 2.68 15.07
CA LEU A 67 15.51 2.32 14.19
C LEU A 67 16.84 2.42 14.93
N ASN A 68 17.67 1.40 14.74
CA ASN A 68 19.07 1.39 15.14
C ASN A 68 19.97 1.18 13.92
N LEU A 69 20.99 2.02 13.77
CA LEU A 69 21.88 2.03 12.62
C LEU A 69 23.14 1.17 12.83
N ASP A 70 23.37 0.70 14.06
CA ASP A 70 24.51 -0.13 14.39
C ASP A 70 24.41 -1.47 13.66
N PRO A 71 25.45 -1.88 12.92
CA PRO A 71 25.48 -3.19 12.31
C PRO A 71 25.65 -4.28 13.38
N PRO A 72 25.13 -5.49 13.15
CA PRO A 72 25.34 -6.63 14.04
C PRO A 72 26.84 -6.94 14.23
N PRO A 73 27.35 -7.02 15.48
CA PRO A 73 28.77 -7.21 15.74
C PRO A 73 29.33 -8.54 15.23
N ASN A 74 28.48 -9.56 15.09
CA ASN A 74 28.87 -10.92 14.68
C ASN A 74 28.58 -11.21 13.19
N ARG A 75 28.21 -10.20 12.39
CA ARG A 75 27.81 -10.34 10.99
C ARG A 75 28.43 -9.21 10.14
N PRO A 76 29.76 -9.25 9.90
CA PRO A 76 30.45 -8.20 9.14
C PRO A 76 30.04 -8.14 7.66
N ASP A 77 29.35 -9.16 7.16
CA ASP A 77 28.71 -9.19 5.84
C ASP A 77 27.49 -8.25 5.75
N VAL A 78 26.89 -7.87 6.88
CA VAL A 78 25.75 -6.96 6.92
C VAL A 78 26.26 -5.52 6.99
N MET A 79 26.41 -4.91 5.81
CA MET A 79 26.88 -3.53 5.69
C MET A 79 25.79 -2.47 5.94
N PHE A 80 24.51 -2.86 5.87
CA PHE A 80 23.38 -1.95 5.99
C PHE A 80 22.39 -2.45 7.05
N SER A 81 22.31 -1.72 8.16
CA SER A 81 21.33 -1.87 9.23
C SER A 81 20.46 -0.61 9.29
N GLY A 82 19.41 -0.61 10.09
CA GLY A 82 18.49 0.52 10.24
C GLY A 82 17.32 0.49 9.27
N TYR A 83 16.58 -0.62 9.22
CA TYR A 83 15.31 -0.66 8.50
C TYR A 83 14.18 -1.31 9.30
N ALA A 84 12.97 -0.82 9.02
CA ALA A 84 11.71 -1.40 9.46
C ALA A 84 10.72 -1.33 8.30
N MET A 85 9.91 -2.38 8.12
CA MET A 85 8.89 -2.39 7.08
C MET A 85 7.72 -3.31 7.43
N PHE A 86 6.61 -3.09 6.75
CA PHE A 86 5.59 -4.11 6.59
C PHE A 86 5.16 -4.20 5.12
N ARG A 87 4.67 -5.36 4.70
CA ARG A 87 4.02 -5.56 3.41
C ARG A 87 2.88 -6.55 3.52
N THR A 88 2.00 -6.59 2.54
CA THR A 88 1.07 -7.70 2.39
C THR A 88 1.82 -9.02 2.19
N LYS A 89 1.23 -10.11 2.68
CA LYS A 89 1.61 -11.47 2.31
C LYS A 89 1.41 -11.66 0.81
N ASP A 90 2.17 -12.60 0.25
CA ASP A 90 1.97 -13.04 -1.12
C ASP A 90 0.57 -13.66 -1.23
N GLN A 91 -0.05 -13.55 -2.40
CA GLN A 91 -1.35 -14.16 -2.60
C GLN A 91 -1.26 -15.68 -2.58
N GLU A 92 -2.27 -16.29 -1.98
CA GLU A 92 -2.41 -17.74 -1.98
C GLU A 92 -2.49 -18.27 -3.42
N ASN A 93 -1.77 -19.35 -3.66
CA ASN A 93 -1.78 -20.04 -4.95
C ASN A 93 -3.21 -20.45 -5.33
N ASP A 94 -3.44 -20.59 -6.63
CA ASP A 94 -4.71 -21.15 -7.12
C ASP A 94 -4.86 -22.65 -6.76
N LEU A 95 -6.01 -23.22 -7.12
CA LEU A 95 -6.33 -24.63 -6.86
C LEU A 95 -5.38 -25.62 -7.56
N PHE A 96 -4.53 -25.16 -8.49
CA PHE A 96 -3.52 -25.94 -9.19
C PHE A 96 -2.09 -25.64 -8.71
N GLY A 97 -1.95 -24.88 -7.62
CA GLY A 97 -0.66 -24.52 -7.04
C GLY A 97 0.10 -23.45 -7.83
N ARG A 98 -0.55 -22.74 -8.76
CA ARG A 98 0.09 -21.67 -9.53
C ARG A 98 0.12 -20.38 -8.72
N PRO A 99 1.21 -19.59 -8.80
CA PRO A 99 1.28 -18.28 -8.16
C PRO A 99 0.13 -17.40 -8.62
N LYS A 100 -0.51 -16.73 -7.66
CA LYS A 100 -1.56 -15.76 -7.92
C LYS A 100 -1.01 -14.35 -7.76
N PHE A 101 -1.50 -13.44 -8.59
CA PHE A 101 -1.14 -12.03 -8.56
C PHE A 101 -2.39 -11.15 -8.54
N TRP A 102 -2.22 -9.89 -8.15
CA TRP A 102 -3.28 -8.91 -8.32
C TRP A 102 -3.14 -8.37 -9.73
N ASP A 103 -4.26 -8.45 -10.44
CA ASP A 103 -4.43 -7.67 -11.64
C ASP A 103 -4.78 -6.23 -11.26
N TRP A 104 -3.81 -5.35 -11.49
CA TRP A 104 -3.88 -3.90 -11.36
C TRP A 104 -3.87 -3.19 -12.72
N GLU A 105 -3.97 -3.88 -13.86
CA GLU A 105 -3.99 -3.27 -15.20
C GLU A 105 -4.99 -2.09 -15.29
N PRO A 106 -6.23 -2.20 -14.78
CA PRO A 106 -7.19 -1.09 -14.87
C PRO A 106 -6.86 0.10 -13.97
N TYR A 107 -5.99 -0.10 -12.97
CA TYR A 107 -5.70 0.88 -11.94
C TYR A 107 -4.42 1.63 -12.26
N HIS A 108 -4.37 2.88 -11.82
CA HIS A 108 -3.37 3.85 -12.23
C HIS A 108 -2.75 4.60 -11.05
N HIS A 109 -3.41 4.56 -9.89
CA HIS A 109 -2.96 5.28 -8.70
C HIS A 109 -3.08 4.38 -7.47
N VAL A 110 -2.14 4.52 -6.55
CA VAL A 110 -2.25 4.04 -5.18
C VAL A 110 -2.75 5.18 -4.32
N GLU A 111 -3.75 4.94 -3.47
CA GLU A 111 -4.19 5.88 -2.46
C GLU A 111 -4.03 5.28 -1.06
N LEU A 112 -3.45 6.08 -0.17
CA LEU A 112 -3.28 5.76 1.24
C LEU A 112 -3.90 6.87 2.09
N ARG A 113 -4.61 6.51 3.16
CA ARG A 113 -5.00 7.45 4.22
C ARG A 113 -4.12 7.21 5.42
N VAL A 114 -3.29 8.20 5.75
CA VAL A 114 -2.20 8.06 6.72
C VAL A 114 -2.10 9.27 7.63
N LYS A 115 -1.53 9.06 8.82
CA LYS A 115 -1.11 10.11 9.75
C LYS A 115 0.24 9.69 10.31
N GLY A 116 1.31 10.41 9.97
CA GLY A 116 2.65 10.04 10.39
C GLY A 116 3.39 11.15 11.11
N ASP A 117 4.59 10.82 11.56
CA ASP A 117 5.57 11.76 12.08
C ASP A 117 6.40 12.39 10.93
N THR A 118 7.59 12.92 11.24
CA THR A 118 8.49 13.58 10.28
C THR A 118 9.47 12.62 9.59
N ARG A 119 9.34 11.30 9.79
CA ARG A 119 10.22 10.29 9.20
C ARG A 119 9.95 10.12 7.70
N LYS A 120 10.94 9.60 6.97
CA LYS A 120 10.86 9.48 5.50
C LYS A 120 10.49 8.06 5.09
N TYR A 121 9.20 7.77 5.06
CA TYR A 121 8.67 6.48 4.64
C TYR A 121 8.67 6.31 3.12
N PHE A 122 8.67 5.06 2.67
CA PHE A 122 8.53 4.65 1.27
C PHE A 122 7.35 3.70 1.13
N VAL A 123 6.53 3.89 0.10
CA VAL A 123 5.58 2.89 -0.38
C VAL A 123 6.35 1.97 -1.32
N ASN A 124 6.26 0.67 -1.09
CA ASN A 124 6.96 -0.36 -1.84
C ASN A 124 5.95 -1.27 -2.54
N ILE A 125 6.11 -1.48 -3.84
CA ILE A 125 5.34 -2.44 -4.63
C ILE A 125 6.30 -3.49 -5.18
N GLN A 126 5.94 -4.77 -5.03
CA GLN A 126 6.64 -5.86 -5.68
C GLN A 126 5.75 -6.45 -6.78
N ALA A 127 6.28 -6.51 -7.99
CA ALA A 127 5.69 -7.20 -9.13
C ALA A 127 6.48 -8.48 -9.45
N ASP A 128 5.96 -9.31 -10.33
CA ASP A 128 6.68 -10.49 -10.82
C ASP A 128 7.70 -10.11 -11.88
N THR A 129 8.88 -9.66 -11.45
CA THR A 129 10.00 -9.34 -12.34
C THR A 129 10.98 -10.51 -12.45
N GLY A 130 11.98 -10.37 -13.32
CA GLY A 130 13.06 -11.35 -13.46
C GLY A 130 13.97 -11.50 -12.23
N LEU A 131 13.96 -10.53 -11.30
CA LEU A 131 14.78 -10.54 -10.09
C LEU A 131 13.91 -10.48 -8.84
N LEU A 132 14.06 -11.47 -7.94
CA LEU A 132 13.25 -11.58 -6.73
C LEU A 132 13.38 -10.39 -5.76
N THR A 133 14.49 -9.65 -5.85
CA THR A 133 14.80 -8.50 -4.97
C THR A 133 14.41 -7.15 -5.57
N ASP A 134 13.77 -7.16 -6.75
CA ASP A 134 13.23 -5.93 -7.34
C ASP A 134 12.06 -5.40 -6.52
N ILE A 135 12.11 -4.10 -6.27
CA ILE A 135 11.07 -3.35 -5.58
C ILE A 135 10.89 -2.02 -6.29
N TYR A 136 9.65 -1.71 -6.62
CA TYR A 136 9.24 -0.39 -7.08
C TYR A 136 8.94 0.48 -5.86
N GLN A 137 9.64 1.60 -5.73
CA GLN A 137 9.58 2.45 -4.54
C GLN A 137 9.13 3.86 -4.89
N HIS A 138 8.26 4.42 -4.08
CA HIS A 138 7.92 5.84 -4.10
C HIS A 138 7.97 6.40 -2.69
N ARG A 139 8.52 7.60 -2.52
CA ARG A 139 8.55 8.25 -1.19
C ARG A 139 7.12 8.61 -0.76
N LEU A 140 6.75 8.26 0.46
CA LEU A 140 5.49 8.71 1.05
C LEU A 140 5.69 10.14 1.57
N PHE A 141 5.19 11.12 0.83
CA PHE A 141 5.24 12.53 1.22
C PHE A 141 4.10 12.84 2.20
N LEU A 142 4.47 13.19 3.43
CA LEU A 142 3.56 13.68 4.44
C LEU A 142 3.75 15.19 4.59
N ASN A 143 2.75 15.96 4.17
CA ASN A 143 2.83 17.43 4.18
C ASN A 143 2.41 18.01 5.52
N ASN A 144 1.62 17.26 6.29
CA ASN A 144 1.08 17.70 7.58
C ASN A 144 1.34 16.65 8.67
N PRO A 145 2.60 16.44 9.10
CA PRO A 145 2.91 15.51 10.18
C PRO A 145 2.02 15.72 11.42
N GLY A 146 1.55 14.63 12.01
CA GLY A 146 0.60 14.64 13.13
C GLY A 146 -0.87 14.75 12.72
N ASN A 147 -1.19 15.04 11.45
CA ASN A 147 -2.56 15.12 10.94
C ASN A 147 -2.85 14.00 9.93
N TRP A 148 -4.12 13.63 9.81
CA TRP A 148 -4.55 12.67 8.80
C TRP A 148 -4.58 13.32 7.42
N GLU A 149 -3.90 12.71 6.46
CA GLU A 149 -3.91 13.12 5.07
C GLU A 149 -4.13 11.92 4.14
N THR A 150 -4.69 12.19 2.95
CA THR A 150 -4.81 11.20 1.90
C THR A 150 -3.77 11.48 0.84
N VAL A 151 -2.90 10.50 0.59
CA VAL A 151 -1.85 10.57 -0.42
C VAL A 151 -2.26 9.72 -1.61
N VAL A 152 -2.24 10.30 -2.81
CA VAL A 152 -2.53 9.62 -4.08
C VAL A 152 -1.26 9.66 -4.93
N ILE A 153 -0.76 8.48 -5.33
CA ILE A 153 0.52 8.31 -6.02
C ILE A 153 0.25 7.61 -7.36
N PRO A 154 0.60 8.21 -8.52
CA PRO A 154 0.59 7.51 -9.79
C PRO A 154 1.48 6.27 -9.75
N ILE A 155 1.00 5.13 -10.24
CA ILE A 155 1.78 3.89 -10.27
C ILE A 155 3.05 4.08 -11.13
N ASP A 156 2.97 4.89 -12.18
CA ASP A 156 4.09 5.19 -13.09
C ASP A 156 5.19 6.05 -12.46
N ASP A 157 4.96 6.65 -11.29
CA ASP A 157 5.97 7.46 -10.58
C ASP A 157 6.87 6.61 -9.67
N PHE A 158 6.56 5.32 -9.49
CA PHE A 158 7.39 4.43 -8.68
C PHE A 158 8.69 4.07 -9.42
N ILE A 159 9.80 4.12 -8.70
CA ILE A 159 11.14 3.88 -9.25
C ILE A 159 11.58 2.45 -8.93
N LEU A 160 12.06 1.73 -9.94
CA LEU A 160 12.60 0.40 -9.79
C LEU A 160 13.95 0.45 -9.06
N THR A 161 14.06 -0.35 -8.00
CA THR A 161 15.25 -0.52 -7.19
C THR A 161 15.55 -2.00 -6.95
N ASN A 162 16.81 -2.32 -6.70
CA ASN A 162 17.27 -3.64 -6.27
C ASN A 162 18.33 -3.46 -5.17
N TRP A 163 18.11 -4.07 -3.99
CA TRP A 163 18.93 -3.83 -2.80
C TRP A 163 19.13 -2.33 -2.47
N GLY A 164 18.09 -1.51 -2.70
CA GLY A 164 18.13 -0.06 -2.49
C GLY A 164 18.89 0.74 -3.54
N ASN A 165 19.40 0.10 -4.60
CA ASN A 165 20.05 0.76 -5.72
C ASN A 165 19.07 0.97 -6.86
N ILE A 166 19.03 2.17 -7.45
CA ILE A 166 18.20 2.47 -8.62
C ILE A 166 18.69 1.64 -9.80
N GLN A 167 17.76 1.01 -10.51
CA GLN A 167 18.04 0.17 -11.68
C GLN A 167 17.77 0.92 -12.99
N GLU A 168 18.07 0.28 -14.12
CA GLU A 168 17.45 0.68 -15.39
C GLU A 168 15.93 0.55 -15.26
N GLN A 169 15.22 1.62 -15.58
CA GLN A 169 13.79 1.70 -15.29
C GLN A 169 12.99 0.90 -16.30
N SER A 170 12.09 0.07 -15.80
CA SER A 170 11.04 -0.61 -16.55
C SER A 170 9.69 -0.30 -15.94
N ALA A 171 8.62 -0.39 -16.74
CA ALA A 171 7.29 -0.18 -16.22
C ALA A 171 6.87 -1.36 -15.33
N ILE A 172 6.07 -1.08 -14.29
CA ILE A 172 5.47 -2.11 -13.46
C ILE A 172 4.55 -2.99 -14.32
N GLU A 173 4.76 -4.31 -14.31
CA GLU A 173 3.81 -5.29 -14.88
C GLU A 173 2.58 -5.38 -13.96
N ARG A 174 1.56 -4.59 -14.29
CA ARG A 174 0.41 -4.34 -13.40
C ARG A 174 -0.50 -5.57 -13.27
N GLU A 175 -0.44 -6.52 -14.19
CA GLU A 175 -1.19 -7.77 -14.15
C GLU A 175 -0.61 -8.74 -13.11
N ARG A 176 0.66 -8.52 -12.69
CA ARG A 176 1.43 -9.46 -11.87
C ARG A 176 1.94 -8.85 -10.56
N ILE A 177 1.10 -8.05 -9.88
CA ILE A 177 1.46 -7.47 -8.59
C ILE A 177 1.44 -8.55 -7.49
N LYS A 178 2.54 -8.69 -6.78
CA LYS A 178 2.70 -9.62 -5.65
C LYS A 178 2.31 -8.97 -4.33
N THR A 179 2.89 -7.80 -4.04
CA THR A 179 2.81 -7.19 -2.71
C THR A 179 2.80 -5.67 -2.76
N ILE A 180 2.24 -5.07 -1.72
CA ILE A 180 2.41 -3.66 -1.40
C ILE A 180 2.70 -3.49 0.09
N GLY A 181 3.52 -2.50 0.43
CA GLY A 181 3.92 -2.26 1.81
C GLY A 181 4.46 -0.86 2.03
N ILE A 182 4.85 -0.59 3.27
CA ILE A 182 5.53 0.64 3.68
C ILE A 182 6.84 0.27 4.37
N GLY A 183 7.92 0.92 3.98
CA GLY A 183 9.24 0.77 4.60
C GLY A 183 9.79 2.10 5.12
N LEU A 184 10.67 2.01 6.10
CA LEU A 184 11.47 3.11 6.65
C LEU A 184 12.94 2.71 6.62
N LEU A 185 13.73 3.46 5.86
CA LEU A 185 15.17 3.24 5.64
C LEU A 185 15.90 4.60 5.56
N ASP A 186 15.47 5.57 6.37
CA ASP A 186 15.88 6.97 6.24
C ASP A 186 17.22 7.30 6.90
N LYS A 187 17.93 6.28 7.38
CA LYS A 187 19.24 6.38 8.06
C LYS A 187 19.23 7.31 9.27
N GLN A 188 18.10 7.39 9.97
CA GLN A 188 17.97 8.13 11.22
C GLN A 188 17.75 7.15 12.38
N PHE A 189 18.60 7.23 13.40
CA PHE A 189 18.37 6.52 14.66
C PHE A 189 17.16 7.12 15.38
N GLY A 190 16.34 6.29 16.01
CA GLY A 190 15.26 6.76 16.87
C GLY A 190 13.87 6.28 16.47
N PRO A 191 12.85 6.71 17.23
CA PRO A 191 11.49 6.20 17.10
C PRO A 191 10.84 6.62 15.78
N PHE A 192 9.85 5.84 15.37
CA PHE A 192 8.98 6.17 14.24
C PHE A 192 7.53 5.78 14.54
N ASN A 193 6.58 6.55 13.99
CA ASN A 193 5.14 6.40 14.21
C ASN A 193 4.36 6.76 12.94
N LEU A 194 3.74 5.76 12.33
CA LEU A 194 2.86 5.93 11.19
C LEU A 194 1.53 5.22 11.43
N TYR A 195 0.44 5.96 11.38
CA TYR A 195 -0.92 5.43 11.41
C TYR A 195 -1.44 5.29 9.99
N ILE A 196 -2.14 4.19 9.70
CA ILE A 196 -2.70 3.87 8.40
C ILE A 196 -4.16 3.45 8.59
N ASP A 197 -5.08 4.14 7.92
CA ASP A 197 -6.49 3.75 7.87
C ASP A 197 -6.69 2.68 6.78
N TYR A 198 -6.22 2.98 5.56
CA TYR A 198 -6.35 2.07 4.44
C TYR A 198 -5.31 2.28 3.34
N ILE A 199 -5.18 1.27 2.47
CA ILE A 199 -4.47 1.30 1.19
C ILE A 199 -5.41 0.75 0.10
N LYS A 200 -5.58 1.49 -1.00
CA LYS A 200 -6.39 1.08 -2.14
C LYS A 200 -5.74 1.51 -3.46
N VAL A 201 -6.22 0.98 -4.57
CA VAL A 201 -5.83 1.41 -5.91
C VAL A 201 -7.04 1.98 -6.66
N LEU A 202 -6.82 2.98 -7.52
CA LEU A 202 -7.88 3.68 -8.26
C LEU A 202 -7.64 3.65 -9.76
N THR A 203 -8.73 3.57 -10.52
CA THR A 203 -8.73 3.89 -11.94
C THR A 203 -8.60 5.41 -12.13
N ARG A 204 -8.37 5.87 -13.37
CA ARG A 204 -8.35 7.31 -13.68
C ARG A 204 -9.70 7.98 -13.36
N ASP A 205 -10.80 7.29 -13.67
CA ASP A 205 -12.16 7.75 -13.36
C ASP A 205 -12.45 7.72 -11.86
N GLY A 206 -11.87 6.76 -11.14
CA GLY A 206 -11.93 6.70 -9.68
C GLY A 206 -11.31 7.93 -9.02
N VAL A 207 -10.14 8.38 -9.51
CA VAL A 207 -9.52 9.64 -9.06
C VAL A 207 -10.41 10.83 -9.37
N SER A 208 -10.96 10.91 -10.58
CA SER A 208 -11.85 12.00 -10.98
C SER A 208 -13.10 12.08 -10.10
N THR A 209 -13.69 10.92 -9.78
CA THR A 209 -14.86 10.80 -8.90
C THR A 209 -14.52 11.24 -7.48
N ARG A 210 -13.34 10.84 -6.97
CA ARG A 210 -12.83 11.29 -5.67
C ARG A 210 -12.75 12.82 -5.61
N VAL A 211 -12.05 13.45 -6.55
CA VAL A 211 -11.83 14.91 -6.54
C VAL A 211 -13.17 15.65 -6.54
N LYS A 212 -14.14 15.21 -7.36
CA LYS A 212 -15.50 15.78 -7.34
C LYS A 212 -16.17 15.65 -5.97
N SER A 213 -16.03 14.50 -5.31
CA SER A 213 -16.61 14.27 -3.98
C SER A 213 -15.97 15.14 -2.89
N GLU A 214 -14.67 15.41 -2.97
CA GLU A 214 -13.97 16.31 -2.05
C GLU A 214 -14.38 17.77 -2.24
N ILE A 215 -14.51 18.22 -3.50
CA ILE A 215 -14.98 19.58 -3.80
C ILE A 215 -16.40 19.77 -3.26
N ALA A 216 -17.31 18.84 -3.56
CA ALA A 216 -18.69 18.91 -3.07
C ALA A 216 -18.80 18.78 -1.54
N ALA A 217 -17.85 18.14 -0.86
CA ALA A 217 -17.79 18.12 0.61
C ALA A 217 -17.40 19.50 1.18
N LYS A 218 -16.37 20.14 0.60
CA LYS A 218 -15.94 21.48 1.00
C LYS A 218 -17.02 22.54 0.76
N GLU A 219 -17.69 22.49 -0.39
CA GLU A 219 -18.79 23.41 -0.70
C GLU A 219 -19.95 23.31 0.31
N ARG A 220 -20.23 22.10 0.81
CA ARG A 220 -21.24 21.89 1.87
C ARG A 220 -20.78 22.40 3.23
N GLU A 221 -19.52 22.17 3.59
CA GLU A 221 -18.96 22.72 4.84
C GLU A 221 -18.96 24.26 4.84
N GLU A 222 -18.72 24.89 3.68
CA GLU A 222 -18.80 26.34 3.52
C GLU A 222 -20.25 26.85 3.54
N SER A 223 -21.21 26.13 2.95
CA SER A 223 -22.63 26.52 2.98
C SER A 223 -23.26 26.38 4.36
N ASP A 224 -22.80 25.42 5.15
CA ASP A 224 -23.29 25.14 6.50
C ASP A 224 -22.56 25.96 7.58
N ALA A 225 -21.54 26.74 7.20
CA ALA A 225 -20.84 27.63 8.11
C ALA A 225 -21.79 28.75 8.59
N PRO A 226 -21.90 29.00 9.91
CA PRO A 226 -22.79 30.02 10.43
C PRO A 226 -22.45 31.41 9.85
N ASP A 227 -23.45 32.07 9.28
CA ASP A 227 -23.34 33.45 8.80
C ASP A 227 -23.08 34.38 9.99
N PHE A 228 -21.81 34.72 10.22
CA PHE A 228 -21.43 35.82 11.10
C PHE A 228 -21.66 37.14 10.34
N GLY A 229 -22.92 37.39 9.98
CA GLY A 229 -23.33 38.60 9.30
C GLY A 229 -22.82 39.82 10.06
N ASN A 230 -22.11 40.69 9.34
CA ASN A 230 -21.52 41.95 9.78
C ASN A 230 -22.21 42.56 11.02
N ALA A 231 -21.66 42.28 12.20
CA ALA A 231 -21.93 43.09 13.39
C ALA A 231 -21.26 44.45 13.17
N ARG A 232 -21.95 45.35 12.49
CA ARG A 232 -21.61 46.77 12.45
C ARG A 232 -21.82 47.33 13.85
N ILE A 233 -20.72 47.68 14.51
CA ILE A 233 -20.68 48.54 15.71
C ILE A 233 -20.90 49.98 15.26
#